data_AF-A0AA86R5K8-F1
#
_entry.id   AF-A0AA86R5K8-F1
#
_cell.length_a   1.000
_cell.length_b   1.000
_cell.length_c   1.000
_cell.angle_alpha   90.00
_cell.angle_beta   90.00
_cell.angle_gamma   90.00
#
_symmetry.space_group_name_H-M   'P 1'
#
loop_
_entity.id
_entity.type
_entity.pdbx_description
1 polymer ?
#
loop_
_entity_poly.entity_id
_entity_poly.type
_entity_poly.pdbx_seq_one_letter_code
_entity_poly.pdbx_strand_id
1 'polypeptide(L)'
;MSVSPHVIICQLTEEGSKATYYAMRKFKRCWCAYACIDNKHYSSYYIGHLFTEEKILSLIPPPEKIYLDIDQFEHCSPLLQQLVNQLKITPEQGLSDYLARTESDPNYIYQKFVRNFRFDKQTLIFIDFEAFCSTPLFPSEIGAVRVLNGQVVATLHSFFTPNEEELQMLKNNQKIAASVIYTKKITAIPPPWEEPFQHCKPVARFAEFTLLNEFCTKSSDYLKQFEQVKIIKEFAEEPQFAFVGKGIHLEKKILSEMKFTQLIIETEDIFKVAFKKDPVFENIHENREFKYCAFHQFKGKGHCGLDDALYLAELVCNQKQAEEMKNEVVE
;
A
#
# COMPACT_ATOMS: atom_id res chain seq x y z
N MET A 1 8.63 -12.26 21.75
CA MET A 1 9.76 -13.18 21.51
C MET A 1 10.57 -12.61 20.35
N SER A 2 11.82 -12.20 20.60
CA SER A 2 12.66 -11.58 19.57
C SER A 2 13.10 -12.63 18.54
N VAL A 3 12.98 -12.27 17.26
CA VAL A 3 13.48 -13.09 16.15
C VAL A 3 14.55 -12.25 15.45
N SER A 4 15.82 -12.61 15.66
CA SER A 4 16.97 -12.30 14.80
C SER A 4 18.11 -13.26 15.20
N PRO A 5 19.09 -13.63 14.34
CA PRO A 5 19.61 -12.88 13.20
C PRO A 5 19.37 -13.54 11.83
N HIS A 6 19.43 -12.73 10.78
CA HIS A 6 19.54 -13.16 9.39
C HIS A 6 21.03 -13.26 9.06
N VAL A 7 21.51 -14.37 8.49
CA VAL A 7 22.89 -14.47 8.00
C VAL A 7 22.80 -14.45 6.47
N ILE A 8 23.48 -13.51 5.80
CA ILE A 8 23.49 -13.43 4.33
C ILE A 8 24.87 -13.84 3.83
N ILE A 9 25.04 -15.08 3.37
CA ILE A 9 26.27 -15.56 2.75
C ILE A 9 26.18 -15.27 1.25
N CYS A 10 27.08 -14.46 0.68
CA CYS A 10 27.09 -14.23 -0.76
C CYS A 10 28.10 -15.16 -1.45
N GLN A 11 27.82 -15.60 -2.67
CA GLN A 11 28.81 -16.19 -3.55
C GLN A 11 28.78 -15.42 -4.88
N LEU A 12 29.82 -14.63 -5.13
CA LEU A 12 30.10 -14.13 -6.47
C LEU A 12 30.98 -15.18 -7.15
N THR A 13 30.54 -15.68 -8.30
CA THR A 13 31.41 -16.44 -9.21
C THR A 13 31.74 -15.53 -10.37
N GLU A 14 33.03 -15.31 -10.67
CA GLU A 14 33.48 -14.40 -11.73
C GLU A 14 33.12 -14.85 -13.15
N GLU A 15 32.59 -16.06 -13.35
CA GLU A 15 32.15 -16.51 -14.66
C GLU A 15 30.74 -16.00 -15.00
N GLY A 16 30.68 -14.77 -15.49
CA GLY A 16 29.56 -14.27 -16.29
C GLY A 16 28.36 -13.76 -15.48
N SER A 17 28.46 -12.54 -14.94
CA SER A 17 27.33 -11.65 -14.58
C SER A 17 26.22 -12.18 -13.64
N LYS A 18 26.34 -13.40 -13.10
CA LYS A 18 25.34 -14.00 -12.21
C LYS A 18 25.87 -14.04 -10.78
N ALA A 19 25.38 -13.13 -9.94
CA ALA A 19 25.58 -13.23 -8.50
C ALA A 19 24.62 -14.26 -7.91
N THR A 20 25.13 -15.17 -7.07
CA THR A 20 24.31 -16.10 -6.29
C THR A 20 24.33 -15.71 -4.81
N TYR A 21 23.17 -15.39 -4.24
CA TYR A 21 23.06 -14.99 -2.84
C TYR A 21 22.52 -16.15 -2.01
N TYR A 22 23.16 -16.52 -0.90
CA TYR A 22 22.69 -17.53 0.05
C TYR A 22 22.27 -16.87 1.38
N ALA A 23 20.98 -16.63 1.60
CA ALA A 23 20.51 -16.19 2.93
C ALA A 23 20.24 -17.40 3.83
N MET A 24 20.80 -17.45 5.02
CA MET A 24 20.48 -18.43 6.06
C MET A 24 19.60 -17.81 7.15
N ARG A 25 18.46 -18.45 7.44
CA ARG A 25 17.54 -18.05 8.51
C ARG A 25 17.32 -19.19 9.49
N LYS A 26 17.52 -18.93 10.78
CA LYS A 26 17.26 -19.90 11.85
C LYS A 26 15.79 -19.83 12.28
N PHE A 27 15.08 -20.94 12.22
CA PHE A 27 13.72 -21.11 12.73
C PHE A 27 13.72 -22.14 13.86
N LYS A 28 13.63 -21.68 15.12
CA LYS A 28 13.62 -22.50 16.35
C LYS A 28 14.81 -23.48 16.46
N ARG A 29 14.76 -24.63 15.75
CA ARG A 29 15.77 -25.71 15.72
C ARG A 29 16.29 -26.04 14.32
N CYS A 30 15.89 -25.30 13.28
CA CYS A 30 16.27 -25.57 11.89
C CYS A 30 16.90 -24.34 11.25
N TRP A 31 17.76 -24.57 10.26
CA TRP A 31 18.33 -23.55 9.40
C TRP A 31 17.73 -23.70 8.00
N CYS A 32 17.33 -22.58 7.38
CA CYS A 32 16.85 -22.53 6.00
C CYS A 32 17.86 -21.71 5.18
N ALA A 33 18.36 -22.23 4.07
CA ALA A 33 19.19 -21.50 3.11
C ALA A 33 18.34 -21.08 1.90
N TYR A 34 18.50 -19.86 1.43
CA TYR A 34 17.83 -19.30 0.25
C TYR A 34 18.88 -18.93 -0.79
N ALA A 35 18.87 -19.56 -1.96
CA ALA A 35 19.71 -19.14 -3.08
C ALA A 35 18.94 -18.16 -3.99
N CYS A 36 19.44 -16.95 -4.22
CA CYS A 36 18.94 -16.04 -5.25
C CYS A 36 19.92 -16.05 -6.41
N ILE A 37 19.47 -16.45 -7.61
CA ILE A 37 20.27 -16.46 -8.83
C ILE A 37 19.64 -15.46 -9.78
N ASP A 38 20.40 -14.41 -10.13
CA ASP A 38 19.97 -13.26 -10.93
C ASP A 38 18.92 -12.35 -10.26
N ASN A 39 19.08 -11.03 -10.40
CA ASN A 39 18.19 -9.95 -9.90
C ASN A 39 16.75 -10.01 -10.44
N LYS A 40 16.32 -11.11 -11.05
CA LYS A 40 15.03 -11.27 -11.72
C LYS A 40 14.25 -12.52 -11.29
N HIS A 41 14.83 -13.51 -10.62
CA HIS A 41 14.12 -14.75 -10.26
C HIS A 41 14.42 -15.22 -8.82
N TYR A 42 13.42 -15.08 -7.95
CA TYR A 42 13.38 -15.79 -6.67
C TYR A 42 13.05 -17.27 -6.90
N SER A 43 14.07 -18.08 -7.16
CA SER A 43 13.94 -19.54 -7.09
C SER A 43 14.12 -19.96 -5.63
N SER A 44 13.02 -20.10 -4.89
CA SER A 44 13.10 -20.63 -3.52
C SER A 44 13.39 -22.12 -3.57
N TYR A 45 14.68 -22.50 -3.54
CA TYR A 45 15.05 -23.87 -3.22
C TYR A 45 14.76 -24.09 -1.74
N TYR A 46 13.63 -24.73 -1.45
CA TYR A 46 13.34 -25.26 -0.13
C TYR A 46 14.27 -26.45 0.10
N ILE A 47 15.48 -26.19 0.61
CA ILE A 47 16.32 -27.27 1.15
C ILE A 47 15.63 -27.69 2.45
N GLY A 48 14.82 -28.74 2.33
CA GLY A 48 13.95 -29.24 3.38
C GLY A 48 14.69 -29.55 4.68
N HIS A 49 13.88 -29.63 5.73
CA HIS A 49 14.23 -30.12 7.06
C HIS A 49 15.29 -31.24 7.03
N LEU A 50 16.28 -31.15 7.94
CA LEU A 50 17.24 -32.20 8.36
C LEU A 50 18.72 -32.01 7.97
N PHE A 51 19.24 -30.79 7.98
CA PHE A 51 20.69 -30.59 7.99
C PHE A 51 21.15 -29.90 9.28
N THR A 52 22.18 -30.47 9.92
CA THR A 52 22.94 -29.76 10.94
C THR A 52 23.65 -28.57 10.30
N GLU A 53 23.97 -27.56 11.11
CA GLU A 53 24.67 -26.36 10.64
C GLU A 53 25.95 -26.70 9.86
N GLU A 54 26.72 -27.67 10.37
CA GLU A 54 27.91 -28.23 9.72
C GLU A 54 27.64 -28.78 8.32
N LYS A 55 26.50 -29.48 8.15
CA LYS A 55 26.15 -30.11 6.88
C LYS A 55 25.69 -29.08 5.84
N ILE A 56 25.02 -28.00 6.26
CA ILE A 56 24.70 -26.88 5.36
C ILE A 56 25.97 -26.17 4.92
N LEU A 57 26.87 -25.86 5.85
CA LEU A 57 28.15 -25.20 5.54
C LEU A 57 29.02 -26.06 4.60
N SER A 58 28.94 -27.39 4.70
CA SER A 58 29.65 -28.29 3.78
C SER A 58 29.08 -28.33 2.36
N LEU A 59 27.81 -27.93 2.18
CA LEU A 59 27.13 -27.92 0.88
C LEU A 59 27.31 -26.58 0.14
N ILE A 60 27.79 -25.54 0.84
CA ILE A 60 28.09 -24.25 0.24
C ILE A 60 29.54 -24.30 -0.27
N PRO A 61 29.78 -24.13 -1.59
CA PRO A 61 31.14 -23.99 -2.10
C PRO A 61 31.84 -22.86 -1.34
N PRO A 62 33.16 -22.96 -1.04
CA PRO A 62 33.87 -21.92 -0.31
C PRO A 62 33.65 -20.57 -1.01
N PRO A 63 32.95 -19.62 -0.35
CA PRO A 63 32.61 -18.36 -0.99
C PRO A 63 33.86 -17.50 -1.10
N GLU A 64 34.03 -16.81 -2.24
CA GLU A 64 35.13 -15.85 -2.40
C GLU A 64 34.99 -14.63 -1.46
N LYS A 65 33.77 -14.28 -1.05
CA LYS A 65 33.46 -13.21 -0.08
C LYS A 65 32.21 -13.53 0.73
N ILE A 66 32.24 -13.37 2.06
CA ILE A 66 31.06 -13.44 2.93
C ILE A 66 30.76 -12.05 3.47
N TYR A 67 29.49 -11.63 3.45
CA TYR A 67 29.06 -10.36 4.06
C TYR A 67 28.32 -10.68 5.36
N LEU A 68 28.70 -10.04 6.47
CA LEU A 68 28.10 -10.27 7.78
C LEU A 68 27.63 -8.96 8.36
N ASP A 69 26.43 -8.98 8.94
CA ASP A 69 25.95 -7.89 9.78
C ASP A 69 26.79 -7.85 11.06
N ILE A 70 27.67 -6.85 11.14
CA ILE A 70 28.73 -6.74 12.16
C ILE A 70 28.10 -6.59 13.55
N ASP A 71 26.97 -5.89 13.64
CA ASP A 71 26.25 -5.66 14.91
C ASP A 71 25.60 -6.94 15.47
N GLN A 72 25.55 -8.02 14.69
CA GLN A 72 25.03 -9.33 15.10
C GLN A 72 26.09 -10.44 15.10
N PHE A 73 27.34 -10.15 14.69
CA PHE A 73 28.41 -11.13 14.59
C PHE A 73 28.81 -11.72 15.95
N GLU A 74 28.80 -10.92 17.02
CA GLU A 74 29.05 -11.38 18.39
C GLU A 74 27.96 -12.34 18.89
N HIS A 75 26.79 -12.34 18.25
CA HIS A 75 25.65 -13.21 18.56
C HIS A 75 25.50 -14.39 17.60
N CYS A 76 26.41 -14.54 16.63
CA CYS A 76 26.46 -15.70 15.76
C CYS A 76 26.89 -16.97 16.52
N SER A 77 26.62 -18.14 15.93
CA SER A 77 27.10 -19.39 16.51
C SER A 77 28.65 -19.41 16.55
N PRO A 78 29.26 -20.09 17.53
CA PRO A 78 30.71 -20.27 17.58
C PRO A 78 31.28 -20.89 16.29
N LEU A 79 30.51 -21.77 15.63
CA LEU A 79 30.89 -22.42 14.38
C LEU A 79 31.01 -21.42 13.22
N LEU A 80 30.06 -20.49 13.10
CA LEU A 80 30.10 -19.44 12.09
C LEU A 80 31.24 -18.45 12.34
N GLN A 81 31.48 -18.08 13.60
CA GLN A 81 32.62 -17.24 13.98
C GLN A 81 33.96 -17.92 13.63
N GLN A 82 34.06 -19.24 13.87
CA GLN A 82 35.24 -20.02 13.53
C GLN A 82 35.47 -20.10 12.02
N LEU A 83 34.40 -20.28 11.22
CA LEU A 83 34.47 -20.30 9.76
C LEU A 83 34.96 -18.95 9.20
N VAL A 84 34.44 -17.84 9.73
CA VAL A 84 34.81 -16.48 9.30
C VAL A 84 36.26 -16.17 9.61
N ASN A 85 36.73 -16.58 10.79
CA ASN A 85 38.13 -16.46 11.19
C ASN A 85 39.07 -17.34 10.35
N GLN A 86 38.65 -18.57 10.00
CA GLN A 86 39.42 -19.48 9.16
C GLN A 86 39.56 -18.98 7.72
N LEU A 87 38.51 -18.36 7.19
CA LEU A 87 38.47 -17.83 5.83
C LEU A 87 39.16 -16.45 5.69
N LYS A 88 39.68 -15.86 6.79
CA LYS A 88 40.36 -14.55 6.82
C LYS A 88 39.56 -13.43 6.14
N ILE A 89 38.25 -13.44 6.31
CA ILE A 89 37.35 -12.50 5.63
C ILE A 89 37.32 -11.18 6.40
N THR A 90 37.75 -10.10 5.75
CA THR A 90 37.60 -8.73 6.26
C THR A 90 36.17 -8.24 6.00
N PRO A 91 35.42 -7.75 7.00
CA PRO A 91 34.14 -7.08 6.77
C PRO A 91 34.39 -5.79 5.96
N GLU A 92 34.13 -5.80 4.65
CA GLU A 92 34.24 -4.61 3.81
C GLU A 92 32.88 -3.88 3.66
N GLN A 93 32.96 -2.59 3.34
CA GLN A 93 31.90 -1.58 3.14
C GLN A 93 30.69 -1.98 2.26
N GLY A 94 30.70 -3.15 1.62
CA GLY A 94 29.63 -3.63 0.75
C GLY A 94 28.30 -3.90 1.44
N LEU A 95 28.27 -4.23 2.75
CA LEU A 95 27.00 -4.40 3.47
C LEU A 95 26.33 -3.05 3.77
N SER A 96 27.10 -2.02 4.09
CA SER A 96 26.58 -0.65 4.27
C SER A 96 25.94 -0.16 2.98
N ASP A 97 26.58 -0.40 1.83
CA ASP A 97 26.04 -0.03 0.52
C ASP A 97 24.81 -0.89 0.13
N TYR A 98 24.78 -2.17 0.49
CA TYR A 98 23.63 -3.05 0.25
C TYR A 98 22.43 -2.68 1.14
N LEU A 99 22.65 -2.41 2.43
CA LEU A 99 21.63 -1.92 3.35
C LEU A 99 21.13 -0.54 2.90
N ALA A 100 22.01 0.38 2.51
CA ALA A 100 21.61 1.67 1.96
C ALA A 100 20.79 1.53 0.66
N ARG A 101 21.12 0.57 -0.21
CA ARG A 101 20.36 0.27 -1.44
C ARG A 101 19.02 -0.42 -1.18
N THR A 102 18.94 -1.30 -0.20
CA THR A 102 17.69 -2.00 0.16
C THR A 102 16.75 -1.12 0.97
N GLU A 103 17.28 -0.26 1.85
CA GLU A 103 16.49 0.73 2.58
C GLU A 103 15.99 1.88 1.70
N SER A 104 16.56 2.05 0.49
CA SER A 104 16.07 2.99 -0.52
C SER A 104 15.19 2.35 -1.61
N ASP A 105 15.04 1.01 -1.62
CA ASP A 105 14.12 0.33 -2.55
C ASP A 105 12.66 0.58 -2.11
N PRO A 106 11.83 1.26 -2.95
CA PRO A 106 10.44 1.54 -2.63
C PRO A 106 9.62 0.28 -2.30
N ASN A 107 9.92 -0.86 -2.91
CA ASN A 107 9.23 -2.12 -2.64
C ASN A 107 9.60 -2.68 -1.27
N TYR A 108 10.86 -2.56 -0.85
CA TYR A 108 11.29 -2.99 0.48
C TYR A 108 10.68 -2.09 1.57
N ILE A 109 10.71 -0.77 1.36
CA ILE A 109 10.06 0.21 2.26
C ILE A 109 8.57 -0.12 2.39
N TYR A 110 7.89 -0.36 1.27
CA TYR A 110 6.49 -0.75 1.23
C TYR A 110 6.22 -2.03 2.03
N GLN A 111 6.96 -3.11 1.76
CA GLN A 111 6.78 -4.38 2.47
C GLN A 111 7.11 -4.28 3.97
N LYS A 112 8.17 -3.54 4.34
CA LYS A 112 8.53 -3.29 5.74
C LYS A 112 7.45 -2.49 6.44
N PHE A 113 6.87 -1.49 5.76
CA PHE A 113 5.76 -0.70 6.27
C PHE A 113 4.52 -1.58 6.50
N VAL A 114 4.07 -2.30 5.47
CA VAL A 114 2.87 -3.17 5.57
C VAL A 114 3.05 -4.25 6.63
N ARG A 115 4.24 -4.87 6.78
CA ARG A 115 4.50 -5.89 7.82
C ARG A 115 4.44 -5.35 9.25
N ASN A 116 4.86 -4.11 9.45
CA ASN A 116 4.83 -3.45 10.76
C ASN A 116 3.56 -2.64 10.97
N PHE A 117 2.67 -2.62 9.98
CA PHE A 117 1.45 -1.85 9.99
C PHE A 117 0.53 -2.35 11.12
N ARG A 118 0.33 -1.48 12.11
CA ARG A 118 -0.57 -1.73 13.24
C ARG A 118 -1.88 -1.02 13.00
N PHE A 119 -2.84 -1.76 12.46
CA PHE A 119 -4.16 -1.24 12.12
C PHE A 119 -4.90 -0.63 13.32
N ASP A 120 -4.61 -1.07 14.54
CA ASP A 120 -5.15 -0.54 15.79
C ASP A 120 -4.54 0.80 16.22
N LYS A 121 -3.43 1.24 15.63
CA LYS A 121 -2.65 2.41 16.08
C LYS A 121 -2.51 3.52 15.05
N GLN A 122 -3.04 3.34 13.85
CA GLN A 122 -2.86 4.29 12.77
C GLN A 122 -4.19 4.70 12.16
N THR A 123 -4.31 6.00 11.86
CA THR A 123 -5.42 6.51 11.05
C THR A 123 -5.26 6.01 9.62
N LEU A 124 -6.32 5.41 9.08
CA LEU A 124 -6.38 5.01 7.68
C LEU A 124 -7.34 5.88 6.92
N ILE A 125 -6.91 6.31 5.73
CA ILE A 125 -7.74 7.07 4.80
C ILE A 125 -7.93 6.20 3.57
N PHE A 126 -9.08 5.54 3.50
CA PHE A 126 -9.50 4.83 2.30
C PHE A 126 -9.90 5.87 1.27
N ILE A 127 -9.36 5.77 0.06
CA ILE A 127 -9.59 6.75 -1.01
C ILE A 127 -9.91 6.05 -2.32
N ASP A 128 -10.74 6.71 -3.11
CA ASP A 128 -11.04 6.34 -4.48
C ASP A 128 -11.31 7.63 -5.28
N PHE A 129 -10.73 7.71 -6.46
CA PHE A 129 -10.92 8.85 -7.37
C PHE A 129 -11.54 8.39 -8.68
N GLU A 130 -12.46 9.19 -9.19
CA GLU A 130 -12.93 9.08 -10.57
C GLU A 130 -12.33 10.19 -11.41
N ALA A 131 -12.09 9.94 -12.70
CA ALA A 131 -11.53 10.94 -13.61
C ALA A 131 -12.25 10.99 -14.95
N PHE A 132 -12.57 12.20 -15.43
CA PHE A 132 -13.08 12.44 -16.78
C PHE A 132 -12.12 11.90 -17.85
N CYS A 133 -10.83 12.06 -17.61
CA CYS A 133 -9.76 11.48 -18.41
C CYS A 133 -8.51 11.28 -17.55
N SER A 134 -7.72 10.25 -17.84
CA SER A 134 -6.47 9.97 -17.12
C SER A 134 -5.23 10.54 -17.82
N THR A 135 -5.32 10.86 -19.13
CA THR A 135 -4.21 11.41 -19.92
C THR A 135 -4.71 12.42 -20.97
N PRO A 136 -4.60 13.73 -20.72
CA PRO A 136 -4.18 14.36 -19.46
C PRO A 136 -5.16 14.09 -18.32
N LEU A 137 -4.69 14.19 -17.08
CA LEU A 137 -5.47 13.85 -15.89
C LEU A 137 -6.47 14.97 -15.58
N PHE A 138 -7.75 14.59 -15.48
CA PHE A 138 -8.84 15.46 -15.04
C PHE A 138 -9.71 14.71 -14.03
N PRO A 139 -9.47 14.89 -12.72
CA PRO A 139 -10.31 14.31 -11.69
C PRO A 139 -11.75 14.80 -11.83
N SER A 140 -12.70 13.95 -11.47
CA SER A 140 -14.14 14.21 -11.55
C SER A 140 -14.84 14.01 -10.21
N GLU A 141 -14.36 13.09 -9.37
CA GLU A 141 -14.90 12.81 -8.04
C GLU A 141 -13.76 12.36 -7.11
N ILE A 142 -13.89 12.67 -5.83
CA ILE A 142 -13.16 12.03 -4.74
C ILE A 142 -14.15 11.44 -3.74
N GLY A 143 -13.92 10.19 -3.36
CA GLY A 143 -14.42 9.62 -2.13
C GLY A 143 -13.26 9.32 -1.19
N ALA A 144 -13.40 9.72 0.08
CA ALA A 144 -12.47 9.35 1.11
C ALA A 144 -13.17 8.97 2.41
N VAL A 145 -12.66 7.97 3.10
CA VAL A 145 -13.23 7.44 4.34
C VAL A 145 -12.13 7.32 5.37
N ARG A 146 -12.32 8.01 6.50
CA ARG A 146 -11.40 7.99 7.63
C ARG A 146 -11.79 6.89 8.59
N VAL A 147 -10.85 6.00 8.84
CA VAL A 147 -10.94 4.89 9.79
C VAL A 147 -9.97 5.15 10.93
N LEU A 148 -10.50 5.12 12.15
CA LEU A 148 -9.73 5.24 13.39
C LEU A 148 -10.12 4.10 14.33
N ASN A 149 -9.13 3.43 14.92
CA ASN A 149 -9.31 2.27 15.80
C ASN A 149 -10.17 1.15 15.18
N GLY A 150 -10.18 1.03 13.85
CA GLY A 150 -11.00 0.05 13.13
C GLY A 150 -12.49 0.36 13.05
N GLN A 151 -12.83 1.63 13.16
CA GLN A 151 -14.18 2.13 12.93
C GLN A 151 -14.13 3.26 11.92
N VAL A 152 -15.12 3.30 11.02
CA VAL A 152 -15.34 4.46 10.16
C VAL A 152 -15.79 5.64 11.04
N VAL A 153 -15.05 6.75 11.00
CA VAL A 153 -15.33 7.92 11.84
C VAL A 153 -15.75 9.16 11.05
N ALA A 154 -15.37 9.26 9.77
CA ALA A 154 -15.83 10.31 8.87
C ALA A 154 -15.72 9.91 7.41
N THR A 155 -16.47 10.60 6.56
CA THR A 155 -16.35 10.51 5.09
C THR A 155 -16.16 11.91 4.50
N LEU A 156 -15.40 12.00 3.42
CA LEU A 156 -15.23 13.18 2.58
C LEU A 156 -15.69 12.83 1.16
N HIS A 157 -16.47 13.71 0.56
CA HIS A 157 -16.95 13.53 -0.81
C HIS A 157 -17.01 14.87 -1.53
N SER A 158 -16.50 14.91 -2.76
CA SER A 158 -16.63 16.09 -3.63
C SER A 158 -16.55 15.68 -5.09
N PHE A 159 -17.31 16.37 -5.94
CA PHE A 159 -17.04 16.41 -7.37
C PHE A 159 -16.01 17.49 -7.68
N PHE A 160 -15.35 17.37 -8.83
CA PHE A 160 -14.39 18.37 -9.31
C PHE A 160 -14.87 19.03 -10.60
N THR A 161 -14.71 20.36 -10.66
CA THR A 161 -14.91 21.12 -11.89
C THR A 161 -13.56 21.57 -12.46
N PRO A 162 -13.33 21.42 -13.77
CA PRO A 162 -12.18 22.02 -14.44
C PRO A 162 -12.27 23.55 -14.39
N ASN A 163 -11.12 24.21 -14.48
CA ASN A 163 -11.06 25.65 -14.79
C ASN A 163 -11.43 25.91 -16.26
N GLU A 164 -11.51 27.18 -16.68
CA GLU A 164 -11.96 27.52 -18.04
C GLU A 164 -11.03 26.97 -19.13
N GLU A 165 -9.70 27.05 -18.94
CA GLU A 165 -8.72 26.54 -19.91
C GLU A 165 -8.83 25.01 -20.05
N GLU A 166 -8.91 24.32 -18.91
CA GLU A 166 -9.12 22.88 -18.83
C GLU A 166 -10.44 22.45 -19.47
N LEU A 167 -11.51 23.21 -19.25
CA LEU A 167 -12.82 22.97 -19.85
C LEU A 167 -12.77 23.10 -21.38
N GLN A 168 -12.07 24.10 -21.90
CA GLN A 168 -11.87 24.24 -23.34
C GLN A 168 -11.05 23.08 -23.91
N MET A 169 -10.03 22.60 -23.18
CA MET A 169 -9.26 21.42 -23.58
C MET A 169 -10.12 20.15 -23.64
N LEU A 170 -10.95 19.92 -22.61
CA LEU A 170 -11.87 18.78 -22.56
C LEU A 170 -12.90 18.80 -23.69
N LYS A 171 -13.43 19.98 -24.06
CA LYS A 171 -14.43 20.15 -25.12
C LYS A 171 -13.85 20.04 -26.53
N ASN A 172 -12.74 20.73 -26.79
CA ASN A 172 -12.27 20.97 -28.15
C ASN A 172 -11.32 19.87 -28.64
N ASN A 173 -10.74 19.07 -27.73
CA ASN A 173 -9.92 17.92 -28.11
C ASN A 173 -10.79 16.66 -28.26
N GLN A 174 -11.00 16.22 -29.51
CA GLN A 174 -11.85 15.07 -29.83
C GLN A 174 -11.51 13.78 -29.06
N LYS A 175 -10.22 13.49 -28.85
CA LYS A 175 -9.80 12.28 -28.13
C LYS A 175 -10.17 12.35 -26.65
N ILE A 176 -9.98 13.52 -26.05
CA ILE A 176 -10.31 13.77 -24.64
C ILE A 176 -11.83 13.74 -24.47
N ALA A 177 -12.57 14.45 -25.32
CA ALA A 177 -14.04 14.45 -25.30
C ALA A 177 -14.63 13.02 -25.41
N ALA A 178 -14.07 12.18 -26.28
CA ALA A 178 -14.47 10.77 -26.39
C ALA A 178 -14.19 9.98 -25.10
N SER A 179 -13.06 10.23 -24.44
CA SER A 179 -12.76 9.66 -23.12
C SER A 179 -13.79 10.07 -22.08
N VAL A 180 -14.16 11.37 -22.01
CA VAL A 180 -15.18 11.85 -21.06
C VAL A 180 -16.52 11.16 -21.28
N ILE A 181 -16.94 11.02 -22.54
CA ILE A 181 -18.20 10.34 -22.90
C ILE A 181 -18.15 8.86 -22.52
N TYR A 182 -16.99 8.21 -22.66
CA TYR A 182 -16.81 6.84 -22.21
C TYR A 182 -16.90 6.72 -20.69
N THR A 183 -16.16 7.55 -19.94
CA THR A 183 -16.19 7.57 -18.46
C THR A 183 -17.60 7.84 -17.94
N LYS A 184 -18.38 8.73 -18.56
CA LYS A 184 -19.79 8.97 -18.20
C LYS A 184 -20.61 7.68 -18.14
N LYS A 185 -20.34 6.69 -19.01
CA LYS A 185 -21.07 5.40 -18.99
C LYS A 185 -20.70 4.52 -17.79
N ILE A 186 -19.50 4.72 -17.24
CA ILE A 186 -18.96 3.97 -16.11
C ILE A 186 -19.36 4.64 -14.80
N THR A 187 -19.10 5.93 -14.68
CA THR A 187 -19.28 6.69 -13.42
C THR A 187 -20.66 7.33 -13.29
N ALA A 188 -21.44 7.40 -14.38
CA ALA A 188 -22.66 8.19 -14.48
C ALA A 188 -22.48 9.71 -14.27
N ILE A 189 -21.23 10.19 -14.12
CA ILE A 189 -20.93 11.62 -13.97
C ILE A 189 -21.03 12.29 -15.34
N PRO A 190 -21.91 13.28 -15.53
CA PRO A 190 -22.05 13.98 -16.80
C PRO A 190 -20.81 14.84 -17.08
N PRO A 191 -20.47 15.05 -18.36
CA PRO A 191 -19.44 16.01 -18.74
C PRO A 191 -19.69 17.40 -18.14
N PRO A 192 -18.65 18.15 -17.74
CA PRO A 192 -18.80 19.45 -17.07
C PRO A 192 -19.56 20.53 -17.86
N TRP A 193 -19.76 20.32 -19.16
CA TRP A 193 -20.47 21.25 -20.04
C TRP A 193 -21.92 20.90 -20.32
N GLU A 194 -22.38 19.76 -19.81
CA GLU A 194 -23.78 19.38 -19.90
C GLU A 194 -24.55 19.90 -18.69
N GLU A 195 -25.79 20.35 -18.92
CA GLU A 195 -26.68 20.88 -17.88
C GLU A 195 -26.82 19.96 -16.65
N PRO A 196 -26.89 18.62 -16.77
CA PRO A 196 -26.99 17.74 -15.62
C PRO A 196 -25.82 17.82 -14.62
N PHE A 197 -24.64 18.31 -15.04
CA PHE A 197 -23.47 18.45 -14.15
C PHE A 197 -23.71 19.47 -13.03
N GLN A 198 -24.63 20.42 -13.21
CA GLN A 198 -24.98 21.37 -12.15
C GLN A 198 -25.56 20.69 -10.88
N HIS A 199 -26.03 19.44 -11.01
CA HIS A 199 -26.58 18.66 -9.91
C HIS A 199 -25.52 17.82 -9.18
N CYS A 200 -24.30 17.72 -9.70
CA CYS A 200 -23.17 17.19 -8.96
C CYS A 200 -22.89 18.18 -7.82
N LYS A 201 -23.09 17.77 -6.56
CA LYS A 201 -22.84 18.58 -5.36
C LYS A 201 -22.37 17.67 -4.23
N PRO A 202 -21.44 18.13 -3.37
CA PRO A 202 -20.71 19.41 -3.46
C PRO A 202 -19.64 19.40 -4.58
N VAL A 203 -19.20 20.58 -5.04
CA VAL A 203 -18.20 20.72 -6.12
C VAL A 203 -17.06 21.61 -5.65
N ALA A 204 -15.83 21.19 -5.92
CA ALA A 204 -14.62 21.98 -5.69
C ALA A 204 -13.78 22.10 -6.96
N ARG A 205 -12.82 23.02 -6.95
CA ARG A 205 -11.76 23.07 -7.96
C ARG A 205 -10.59 22.21 -7.48
N PHE A 206 -10.14 21.29 -8.33
CA PHE A 206 -9.08 20.35 -7.96
C PHE A 206 -7.78 21.04 -7.54
N ALA A 207 -7.33 22.04 -8.30
CA ALA A 207 -6.10 22.80 -8.00
C ALA A 207 -6.13 23.56 -6.64
N GLU A 208 -7.32 23.83 -6.11
CA GLU A 208 -7.54 24.57 -4.86
C GLU A 208 -7.98 23.63 -3.71
N PHE A 209 -8.04 22.32 -3.95
CA PHE A 209 -8.63 21.36 -3.00
C PHE A 209 -7.65 20.98 -1.88
N THR A 210 -7.49 21.87 -0.90
CA THR A 210 -6.68 21.62 0.31
C THR A 210 -7.39 20.73 1.34
N LEU A 211 -8.71 20.58 1.21
CA LEU A 211 -9.56 19.91 2.18
C LEU A 211 -9.17 18.44 2.41
N LEU A 212 -8.58 17.74 1.44
CA LEU A 212 -8.11 16.36 1.66
C LEU A 212 -7.06 16.30 2.78
N ASN A 213 -6.11 17.26 2.80
CA ASN A 213 -5.08 17.27 3.84
C ASN A 213 -5.66 17.59 5.22
N GLU A 214 -6.63 18.51 5.27
CA GLU A 214 -7.36 18.83 6.48
C GLU A 214 -8.17 17.63 6.96
N PHE A 215 -8.87 16.93 6.07
CA PHE A 215 -9.63 15.71 6.38
C PHE A 215 -8.75 14.61 6.97
N CYS A 216 -7.55 14.42 6.42
CA CYS A 216 -6.61 13.42 6.89
C CYS A 216 -6.07 13.72 8.30
N THR A 217 -5.96 14.99 8.68
CA THR A 217 -5.21 15.39 9.89
C THR A 217 -6.07 16.00 10.98
N LYS A 218 -7.03 16.87 10.64
CA LYS A 218 -7.78 17.70 11.60
C LYS A 218 -8.81 16.92 12.40
N SER A 219 -9.27 17.51 13.50
CA SER A 219 -10.28 16.92 14.40
C SER A 219 -11.69 17.00 13.80
N SER A 220 -12.62 16.23 14.34
CA SER A 220 -14.03 16.29 13.96
C SER A 220 -14.63 17.70 14.14
N ASP A 221 -14.30 18.40 15.22
CA ASP A 221 -14.79 19.76 15.48
C ASP A 221 -14.36 20.78 14.40
N TYR A 222 -13.11 20.68 13.92
CA TYR A 222 -12.65 21.50 12.82
C TYR A 222 -13.36 21.13 11.52
N LEU A 223 -13.57 19.83 11.27
CA LEU A 223 -14.09 19.34 10.00
C LEU A 223 -15.60 19.56 9.82
N LYS A 224 -16.36 19.77 10.90
CA LYS A 224 -17.81 20.06 10.86
C LYS A 224 -18.18 21.30 10.03
N GLN A 225 -17.24 22.19 9.77
CA GLN A 225 -17.48 23.40 8.99
C GLN A 225 -17.58 23.16 7.46
N PHE A 226 -17.16 21.98 6.97
CA PHE A 226 -17.12 21.68 5.53
C PHE A 226 -18.31 20.84 5.09
N GLU A 227 -19.04 21.29 4.07
CA GLU A 227 -20.19 20.57 3.52
C GLU A 227 -19.82 19.21 2.89
N GLN A 228 -18.57 19.08 2.44
CA GLN A 228 -18.02 17.87 1.84
C GLN A 228 -17.76 16.77 2.86
N VAL A 229 -17.74 17.09 4.15
CA VAL A 229 -17.37 16.15 5.22
C VAL A 229 -18.59 15.76 6.04
N LYS A 230 -18.78 14.46 6.22
CA LYS A 230 -19.76 13.90 7.15
C LYS A 230 -19.04 13.21 8.30
N ILE A 231 -19.26 13.73 9.51
CA ILE A 231 -18.78 13.11 10.75
C ILE A 231 -19.75 12.00 11.18
N ILE A 232 -19.21 10.81 11.42
CA ILE A 232 -19.97 9.62 11.88
C ILE A 232 -19.73 9.40 13.38
N LYS A 233 -18.49 9.62 13.84
CA LYS A 233 -18.09 9.55 15.25
C LYS A 233 -17.07 10.66 15.52
N GLU A 234 -17.05 11.18 16.74
CA GLU A 234 -16.09 12.21 17.14
C GLU A 234 -14.66 11.65 17.24
N PHE A 235 -13.66 12.44 16.84
CA PHE A 235 -12.24 12.08 16.90
C PHE A 235 -11.34 13.31 17.05
N ALA A 236 -10.16 13.10 17.64
CA ALA A 236 -9.14 14.13 17.82
C ALA A 236 -8.32 14.36 16.54
N GLU A 237 -7.48 15.40 16.57
CA GLU A 237 -6.48 15.63 15.51
C GLU A 237 -5.49 14.45 15.46
N GLU A 238 -5.19 13.94 14.26
CA GLU A 238 -4.30 12.80 14.03
C GLU A 238 -3.25 13.19 12.97
N PRO A 239 -2.00 13.50 13.36
CA PRO A 239 -0.99 13.94 12.41
C PRO A 239 -0.46 12.80 11.53
N GLN A 240 -0.69 11.54 11.93
CA GLN A 240 -0.17 10.36 11.25
C GLN A 240 -1.30 9.57 10.63
N PHE A 241 -1.23 9.39 9.31
CA PHE A 241 -2.19 8.59 8.55
C PHE A 241 -1.48 7.85 7.41
N ALA A 242 -2.16 6.86 6.85
CA ALA A 242 -1.78 6.21 5.60
C ALA A 242 -2.98 6.16 4.65
N PHE A 243 -2.70 6.26 3.35
CA PHE A 243 -3.73 6.08 2.33
C PHE A 243 -3.91 4.60 2.01
N VAL A 244 -5.14 4.22 1.72
CA VAL A 244 -5.51 2.86 1.31
C VAL A 244 -6.41 2.97 0.09
N GLY A 245 -6.19 2.15 -0.94
CA GLY A 245 -7.04 2.12 -2.12
C GLY A 245 -7.04 0.75 -2.78
N LYS A 246 -7.70 0.62 -3.93
CA LYS A 246 -7.65 -0.56 -4.79
C LYS A 246 -7.23 -0.15 -6.19
N GLY A 247 -6.20 -0.78 -6.76
CA GLY A 247 -5.75 -0.44 -8.10
C GLY A 247 -5.16 0.97 -8.17
N ILE A 248 -4.26 1.26 -7.22
CA ILE A 248 -3.85 2.59 -6.74
C ILE A 248 -3.11 3.51 -7.74
N HIS A 249 -3.13 3.19 -9.04
CA HIS A 249 -2.36 3.92 -10.04
C HIS A 249 -2.89 5.35 -10.26
N LEU A 250 -4.21 5.53 -10.28
CA LEU A 250 -4.84 6.84 -10.44
C LEU A 250 -4.64 7.69 -9.19
N GLU A 251 -4.86 7.09 -8.02
CA GLU A 251 -4.69 7.69 -6.70
C GLU A 251 -3.26 8.18 -6.52
N LYS A 252 -2.26 7.35 -6.85
CA LYS A 252 -0.83 7.74 -6.81
C LYS A 252 -0.56 8.98 -7.65
N LYS A 253 -1.12 9.05 -8.86
CA LYS A 253 -0.93 10.19 -9.76
C LYS A 253 -1.56 11.45 -9.18
N ILE A 254 -2.83 11.37 -8.76
CA ILE A 254 -3.58 12.50 -8.19
C ILE A 254 -2.93 12.99 -6.89
N LEU A 255 -2.62 12.09 -5.96
CA LEU A 255 -1.99 12.44 -4.69
C LEU A 255 -0.61 13.09 -4.88
N SER A 256 0.15 12.64 -5.89
CA SER A 256 1.43 13.26 -6.25
C SER A 256 1.23 14.68 -6.78
N GLU A 257 0.21 14.95 -7.59
CA GLU A 257 -0.13 16.31 -8.06
C GLU A 257 -0.56 17.22 -6.89
N MET A 258 -1.24 16.64 -5.90
CA MET A 258 -1.61 17.30 -4.64
C MET A 258 -0.44 17.40 -3.62
N LYS A 259 0.76 16.95 -3.98
CA LYS A 259 1.99 16.98 -3.17
C LYS A 259 1.94 16.16 -1.87
N PHE A 260 1.13 15.10 -1.83
CA PHE A 260 1.23 14.12 -0.75
C PHE A 260 2.47 13.25 -0.94
N THR A 261 3.15 12.95 0.17
CA THR A 261 4.34 12.08 0.20
C THR A 261 4.08 10.76 0.92
N GLN A 262 2.90 10.62 1.52
CA GLN A 262 2.46 9.44 2.23
C GLN A 262 2.35 8.24 1.29
N LEU A 263 2.71 7.07 1.82
CA LEU A 263 2.53 5.81 1.11
C LEU A 263 1.03 5.51 0.97
N ILE A 264 0.67 4.98 -0.20
CA ILE A 264 -0.64 4.40 -0.45
C ILE A 264 -0.53 2.88 -0.51
N ILE A 265 -1.33 2.22 0.32
CA ILE A 265 -1.36 0.77 0.51
C ILE A 265 -2.46 0.18 -0.37
N GLU A 266 -2.16 -0.89 -1.10
CA GLU A 266 -3.21 -1.71 -1.71
C GLU A 266 -4.04 -2.39 -0.63
N THR A 267 -5.36 -2.32 -0.75
CA THR A 267 -6.27 -2.97 0.20
C THR A 267 -5.98 -4.47 0.30
N GLU A 268 -5.59 -5.12 -0.81
CA GLU A 268 -5.25 -6.55 -0.82
C GLU A 268 -4.07 -6.89 0.11
N ASP A 269 -3.10 -5.99 0.23
CA ASP A 269 -1.93 -6.21 1.07
C ASP A 269 -2.28 -6.10 2.56
N ILE A 270 -3.27 -5.29 2.91
CA ILE A 270 -3.83 -5.27 4.27
C ILE A 270 -4.42 -6.64 4.60
N PHE A 271 -5.21 -7.24 3.71
CA PHE A 271 -5.79 -8.57 3.96
C PHE A 271 -4.73 -9.66 4.07
N LYS A 272 -3.75 -9.66 3.17
CA LYS A 272 -2.68 -10.66 3.16
C LYS A 272 -1.81 -10.57 4.41
N VAL A 273 -1.48 -9.37 4.86
CA VAL A 273 -0.52 -9.17 5.95
C VAL A 273 -1.19 -9.09 7.32
N ALA A 274 -2.24 -8.29 7.47
CA ALA A 274 -2.90 -8.10 8.75
C ALA A 274 -3.83 -9.27 9.10
N PHE A 275 -4.57 -9.79 8.11
CA PHE A 275 -5.58 -10.83 8.34
C PHE A 275 -5.15 -12.23 7.88
N LYS A 276 -4.01 -12.36 7.19
CA LYS A 276 -3.52 -13.62 6.60
C LYS A 276 -4.57 -14.31 5.72
N LYS A 277 -5.30 -13.50 4.94
CA LYS A 277 -6.33 -13.96 4.01
C LYS A 277 -6.05 -13.41 2.62
N ASP A 278 -6.38 -14.21 1.62
CA ASP A 278 -6.51 -13.72 0.26
C ASP A 278 -7.94 -13.20 0.07
N PRO A 279 -8.13 -11.89 -0.08
CA PRO A 279 -9.45 -11.33 -0.32
C PRO A 279 -9.89 -11.69 -1.74
N VAL A 280 -11.14 -12.14 -1.88
CA VAL A 280 -11.75 -12.32 -3.19
C VAL A 280 -12.35 -10.98 -3.60
N PHE A 281 -11.59 -10.21 -4.39
CA PHE A 281 -12.07 -8.97 -5.02
C PHE A 281 -12.64 -9.19 -6.42
N GLU A 282 -12.60 -10.43 -6.91
CA GLU A 282 -13.36 -10.82 -8.10
C GLU A 282 -14.82 -10.54 -7.82
N ASN A 283 -15.46 -9.75 -8.69
CA ASN A 283 -16.86 -9.36 -8.58
C ASN A 283 -17.22 -8.53 -7.33
N ILE A 284 -16.30 -7.68 -6.85
CA ILE A 284 -16.55 -6.76 -5.72
C ILE A 284 -17.80 -5.87 -5.91
N HIS A 285 -18.22 -5.65 -7.15
CA HIS A 285 -19.42 -4.88 -7.51
C HIS A 285 -20.68 -5.75 -7.66
N GLU A 286 -20.58 -7.08 -7.57
CA GLU A 286 -21.72 -8.00 -7.63
C GLU A 286 -22.18 -8.32 -6.19
N ASN A 287 -23.49 -8.18 -5.93
CA ASN A 287 -24.14 -8.55 -4.66
C ASN A 287 -23.76 -7.71 -3.41
N ARG A 288 -23.19 -6.51 -3.56
CA ARG A 288 -23.04 -5.57 -2.44
C ARG A 288 -24.23 -4.60 -2.31
N GLU A 289 -24.45 -4.11 -1.09
CA GLU A 289 -25.35 -2.99 -0.84
C GLU A 289 -24.62 -1.68 -1.16
N PHE A 290 -25.09 -0.97 -2.20
CA PHE A 290 -24.50 0.30 -2.63
C PHE A 290 -24.98 1.45 -1.76
N LYS A 291 -24.03 2.17 -1.17
CA LYS A 291 -24.19 3.40 -0.37
C LYS A 291 -23.77 4.62 -1.19
N TYR A 292 -24.44 4.80 -2.32
CA TYR A 292 -24.19 5.90 -3.25
C TYR A 292 -24.27 7.28 -2.59
N CYS A 293 -23.48 8.22 -3.11
CA CYS A 293 -23.70 9.63 -2.82
C CYS A 293 -25.07 10.09 -3.34
N ALA A 294 -25.54 11.24 -2.87
CA ALA A 294 -26.87 11.76 -3.24
C ALA A 294 -27.05 11.82 -4.77
N PHE A 295 -26.05 12.30 -5.51
CA PHE A 295 -26.12 12.39 -6.97
C PHE A 295 -26.33 11.01 -7.64
N HIS A 296 -25.48 10.03 -7.34
CA HIS A 296 -25.55 8.69 -7.92
C HIS A 296 -26.84 7.95 -7.52
N GLN A 297 -27.36 8.19 -6.32
CA GLN A 297 -28.65 7.61 -5.90
C GLN A 297 -29.81 8.06 -6.80
N PHE A 298 -29.80 9.29 -7.31
CA PHE A 298 -30.87 9.83 -8.16
C PHE A 298 -30.64 9.63 -9.66
N LYS A 299 -29.39 9.69 -10.14
CA LYS A 299 -29.09 9.84 -11.57
C LYS A 299 -28.49 8.60 -12.25
N GLY A 300 -28.04 7.60 -11.51
CA GLY A 300 -27.62 6.34 -12.12
C GLY A 300 -26.69 5.49 -11.25
N LYS A 301 -26.77 4.17 -11.45
CA LYS A 301 -25.90 3.16 -10.81
C LYS A 301 -24.53 3.09 -11.52
N GLY A 302 -23.75 4.16 -11.41
CA GLY A 302 -22.35 4.20 -11.86
C GLY A 302 -21.37 3.90 -10.73
N HIS A 303 -20.08 3.87 -11.06
CA HIS A 303 -19.02 3.95 -10.06
C HIS A 303 -19.09 5.28 -9.32
N CYS A 304 -18.99 5.21 -7.99
CA CYS A 304 -19.08 6.35 -7.09
C CYS A 304 -17.93 6.23 -6.11
N GLY A 305 -16.98 7.17 -6.17
CA GLY A 305 -15.76 7.07 -5.38
C GLY A 305 -16.03 6.99 -3.87
N LEU A 306 -17.08 7.65 -3.37
CA LEU A 306 -17.46 7.54 -1.95
C LEU A 306 -17.92 6.11 -1.59
N ASP A 307 -18.76 5.52 -2.43
CA ASP A 307 -19.27 4.17 -2.19
C ASP A 307 -18.14 3.13 -2.25
N ASP A 308 -17.26 3.25 -3.24
CA ASP A 308 -16.12 2.34 -3.40
C ASP A 308 -15.13 2.46 -2.22
N ALA A 309 -14.76 3.68 -1.82
CA ALA A 309 -13.91 3.89 -0.65
C ALA A 309 -14.57 3.39 0.66
N LEU A 310 -15.88 3.61 0.83
CA LEU A 310 -16.63 3.16 2.01
C LEU A 310 -16.74 1.65 2.08
N TYR A 311 -17.02 1.00 0.95
CA TYR A 311 -17.08 -0.46 0.89
C TYR A 311 -15.74 -1.09 1.30
N LEU A 312 -14.62 -0.59 0.78
CA LEU A 312 -13.29 -1.09 1.15
C LEU A 312 -13.00 -0.87 2.65
N ALA A 313 -13.35 0.30 3.18
CA ALA A 313 -13.18 0.61 4.60
C ALA A 313 -14.00 -0.32 5.50
N GLU A 314 -15.27 -0.55 5.17
CA GLU A 314 -16.17 -1.43 5.92
C GLU A 314 -15.71 -2.89 5.85
N LEU A 315 -15.26 -3.36 4.69
CA LEU A 315 -14.73 -4.72 4.53
C LEU A 315 -13.55 -4.96 5.47
N VAL A 316 -12.62 -4.01 5.56
CA VAL A 316 -11.46 -4.09 6.45
C VAL A 316 -11.87 -3.99 7.93
N CYS A 317 -12.78 -3.07 8.28
CA CYS A 317 -13.27 -2.91 9.66
C CYS A 317 -14.00 -4.16 10.16
N ASN A 318 -14.90 -4.73 9.35
CA ASN A 318 -15.64 -5.94 9.69
C ASN A 318 -14.72 -7.14 9.87
N GLN A 319 -13.72 -7.27 9.01
CA GLN A 319 -12.74 -8.35 9.12
C GLN A 319 -11.91 -8.22 10.41
N LYS A 320 -11.54 -7.01 10.83
CA LYS A 320 -10.89 -6.82 12.14
C LYS A 320 -11.78 -7.27 13.30
N GLN A 321 -13.02 -6.79 13.34
CA GLN A 321 -13.95 -7.13 14.42
C GLN A 321 -14.15 -8.64 14.54
N ALA A 322 -14.25 -9.33 13.40
CA ALA A 322 -14.35 -10.79 13.38
C ALA A 322 -13.11 -11.50 13.94
N GLU A 323 -11.90 -10.95 13.76
CA GLU A 323 -10.68 -11.51 14.36
C GLU A 323 -10.58 -11.20 15.87
N GLU A 324 -11.05 -10.04 16.32
CA GLU A 324 -11.12 -9.70 17.75
C GLU A 324 -12.06 -10.64 18.50
N MET A 325 -13.27 -10.88 17.96
CA MET A 325 -14.24 -11.83 18.54
C MET A 325 -13.71 -13.26 18.63
N LYS A 326 -12.87 -13.71 17.69
CA LYS A 326 -12.26 -15.05 17.76
C LYS A 326 -11.26 -15.18 18.90
N ASN A 327 -10.56 -14.10 19.25
CA ASN A 327 -9.55 -14.13 20.31
C ASN A 327 -10.19 -14.10 21.70
N GLU A 328 -11.32 -13.41 21.86
CA GLU A 328 -12.06 -13.35 23.14
C GLU A 328 -12.68 -14.70 23.56
N VAL A 329 -12.95 -15.60 22.61
CA VAL A 329 -13.56 -16.92 22.90
C VAL A 329 -12.51 -17.94 23.38
N VAL A 330 -11.21 -17.62 23.29
CA VAL A 330 -10.10 -18.54 23.61
C VAL A 330 -9.49 -18.24 24.98
N GLU A 331 -9.91 -17.17 25.65
CA GLU A 331 -9.59 -16.85 27.06
C GLU A 331 -10.68 -17.34 28.01
#